data_AF-G4YSW8-F1
#
_entry.id   AF-G4YSW8-F1
#
_cell.length_a   1.000
_cell.length_b   1.000
_cell.length_c   1.000
_cell.angle_alpha   90.00
_cell.angle_beta   90.00
_cell.angle_gamma   90.00
#
_symmetry.space_group_name_H-M   'P 1'
#
loop_
_entity.id
_entity.type
_entity.pdbx_description
1 polymer ?
#
loop_
_entity_poly.entity_id
_entity_poly.type
_entity_poly.pdbx_seq_one_letter_code
_entity_poly.pdbx_strand_id
1 'polypeptide(L)'
;MKPFRLRSLSVAAFFLAAANIVHGSVNLQATVLYTASNDCTASTGTPVLVTATPDSGGACAQSTTCTETPASSSLYPATTCPTTDGTATGGFIGTDVRALFGSSPYVVVEEFTTGKNCATDGDITKITVYLADGKCHKTGASSSYRATRKADGSATVTPYTDATCTAAGTVLTVTAAQATNNACDTSVNGIADTKVYGAGATPLSAPYTGTLCSSTLAYKTDMAAAFGSNPYVIVEKYNIGKSCAAAELSGITTYLADGKCHKTGASSSYRATRKADGSATVTPYTDATCTAAGTVLTVTAAQATNNACDGTANGIVDTKVYGAGSTPLSAPYAGTSCSSTLAYKTDMAAAFGSNPFVIVEKYNVGKSCAAAELSGITTYLADGKCHKTGASSSYRATRKADGSATVTPYTDATCTAAGTVLTVTAAQATNNACDGTANGIADRKVYGAGATPLYLTSTVNYDSDANSCKSGLPSYVTMAVVNVDACAATAVCTGSSAPYAGTSCSSTLAYKTDMAAAFGSNPYVIVEKYNVGKSCAASELSGITTYLADGKCHKTGASSSYRATRKADGSATVTPYTDATCTTAGTVLTVTAAQATNNACDGTANGIADTKVYGAGS
;
A
#
# COMPACT_ATOMS: atom_id res chain seq x y z
N MET A 1 63.60 48.95 4.27
CA MET A 1 62.28 48.43 4.66
C MET A 1 61.25 49.47 4.24
N LYS A 2 60.44 49.17 3.22
CA LYS A 2 59.48 50.12 2.62
C LYS A 2 58.11 49.98 3.32
N PRO A 3 57.39 51.09 3.60
CA PRO A 3 56.07 51.02 4.23
C PRO A 3 55.00 50.63 3.20
N PHE A 4 54.23 49.59 3.50
CA PHE A 4 53.13 49.10 2.68
C PHE A 4 51.90 49.99 2.90
N ARG A 5 51.41 50.63 1.84
CA ARG A 5 50.15 51.40 1.83
C ARG A 5 48.97 50.43 1.68
N LEU A 6 48.09 50.35 2.67
CA LEU A 6 46.76 49.74 2.50
C LEU A 6 45.86 50.72 1.76
N ARG A 7 45.41 50.32 0.57
CA ARG A 7 44.36 51.03 -0.18
C ARG A 7 43.00 50.71 0.44
N SER A 8 42.24 51.78 0.66
CA SER A 8 40.81 51.83 0.92
C SER A 8 40.00 50.80 0.11
N LEU A 9 39.42 49.81 0.80
CA LEU A 9 38.22 49.12 0.31
C LEU A 9 37.01 49.79 0.96
N SER A 10 36.24 50.47 0.13
CA SER A 10 34.91 50.98 0.46
C SER A 10 33.98 49.81 0.80
N VAL A 11 33.57 49.72 2.06
CA VAL A 11 32.47 48.86 2.49
C VAL A 11 31.17 49.54 2.03
N ALA A 12 30.73 49.21 0.81
CA ALA A 12 29.35 49.45 0.41
C ALA A 12 28.49 48.33 1.02
N ALA A 13 27.89 48.61 2.17
CA ALA A 13 26.84 47.78 2.73
C ALA A 13 25.63 47.83 1.78
N PHE A 14 25.51 46.83 0.90
CA PHE A 14 24.30 46.58 0.15
C PHE A 14 23.29 45.92 1.10
N PHE A 15 22.47 46.73 1.77
CA PHE A 15 21.26 46.26 2.41
C PHE A 15 20.31 45.76 1.33
N LEU A 16 20.32 44.45 1.05
CA LEU A 16 19.21 43.78 0.39
C LEU A 16 18.07 43.71 1.41
N ALA A 17 17.31 44.80 1.54
CA ALA A 17 16.05 44.79 2.24
C ALA A 17 15.12 43.85 1.45
N ALA A 18 14.96 42.62 1.92
CA ALA A 18 13.80 41.82 1.60
C ALA A 18 12.58 42.58 2.15
N ALA A 19 12.01 43.47 1.33
CA ALA A 19 10.67 43.93 1.55
C ALA A 19 9.79 42.68 1.46
N ASN A 20 9.43 42.10 2.60
CA ASN A 20 8.24 41.28 2.70
C ASN A 20 7.10 42.20 2.27
N ILE A 21 6.74 42.15 0.99
CA ILE A 21 5.49 42.73 0.53
C ILE A 21 4.43 41.91 1.28
N VAL A 22 3.79 42.54 2.26
CA VAL A 22 2.66 41.94 2.94
C VAL A 22 1.52 41.95 1.93
N HIS A 23 1.39 40.84 1.22
CA HIS A 23 0.30 40.58 0.29
C HIS A 23 -1.02 40.57 1.06
N GLY A 24 -2.03 41.29 0.56
CA GLY A 24 -3.34 41.35 1.20
C GLY A 24 -4.09 40.05 0.94
N SER A 25 -4.68 39.44 1.98
CA SER A 25 -5.45 38.21 1.81
C SER A 25 -6.76 38.47 1.05
N VAL A 26 -7.03 37.69 0.01
CA VAL A 26 -8.28 37.69 -0.76
C VAL A 26 -9.17 36.54 -0.27
N ASN A 27 -10.43 36.84 0.04
CA ASN A 27 -11.43 35.81 0.35
C ASN A 27 -11.85 35.10 -0.93
N LEU A 28 -12.00 33.77 -0.87
CA LEU A 28 -12.40 32.94 -2.00
C LEU A 28 -13.69 32.20 -1.69
N GLN A 29 -14.50 31.97 -2.72
CA GLN A 29 -15.50 30.91 -2.73
C GLN A 29 -14.95 29.75 -3.56
N ALA A 30 -14.70 28.61 -2.92
CA ALA A 30 -14.13 27.43 -3.55
C ALA A 30 -15.16 26.29 -3.64
N THR A 31 -15.35 25.76 -4.84
CA THR A 31 -16.13 24.55 -5.09
C THR A 31 -15.18 23.37 -5.21
N VAL A 32 -15.37 22.36 -4.35
CA VAL A 32 -14.60 21.11 -4.30
C VAL A 32 -15.47 19.99 -4.86
N LEU A 33 -15.03 19.37 -5.96
CA LEU A 33 -15.81 18.39 -6.71
C LEU A 33 -15.34 16.96 -6.42
N TYR A 34 -16.26 16.11 -5.97
CA TYR A 34 -16.04 14.69 -5.71
C TYR A 34 -16.82 13.80 -6.67
N THR A 35 -16.39 12.55 -6.83
CA THR A 35 -17.09 11.52 -7.64
C THR A 35 -17.90 10.53 -6.80
N ALA A 36 -17.87 10.67 -5.47
CA ALA A 36 -18.66 9.88 -4.54
C ALA A 36 -19.25 10.76 -3.42
N SER A 37 -20.48 10.49 -2.99
CA SER A 37 -21.22 11.33 -2.04
C SER A 37 -20.67 11.24 -0.60
N ASN A 38 -20.15 10.07 -0.21
CA ASN A 38 -19.52 9.83 1.08
C ASN A 38 -18.20 10.61 1.21
N ASP A 39 -17.45 10.75 0.12
CA ASP A 39 -16.18 11.49 0.12
C ASP A 39 -16.38 12.98 0.38
N CYS A 40 -17.50 13.51 -0.11
CA CYS A 40 -17.89 14.91 0.04
C CYS A 40 -18.40 15.22 1.46
N THR A 41 -19.16 14.31 2.09
CA THR A 41 -19.73 14.54 3.43
C THR A 41 -18.75 14.26 4.57
N ALA A 42 -17.80 13.35 4.37
CA ALA A 42 -16.74 13.06 5.35
C ALA A 42 -15.46 13.88 5.14
N SER A 43 -15.32 14.56 3.99
CA SER A 43 -14.07 15.23 3.56
C SER A 43 -12.83 14.31 3.62
N THR A 44 -13.02 13.01 3.43
CA THR A 44 -11.95 12.00 3.49
C THR A 44 -11.49 11.51 2.12
N GLY A 45 -12.26 11.75 1.07
CA GLY A 45 -11.91 11.36 -0.29
C GLY A 45 -11.04 12.40 -0.99
N THR A 46 -10.29 11.98 -2.01
CA THR A 46 -9.53 12.91 -2.86
C THR A 46 -10.48 13.54 -3.89
N PRO A 47 -10.62 14.88 -3.93
CA PRO A 47 -11.44 15.53 -4.93
C PRO A 47 -10.82 15.40 -6.32
N VAL A 48 -11.66 15.47 -7.34
CA VAL A 48 -11.21 15.46 -8.74
C VAL A 48 -11.00 16.86 -9.29
N LEU A 49 -11.60 17.90 -8.72
CA LEU A 49 -11.41 19.28 -9.17
C LEU A 49 -11.69 20.25 -8.02
N VAL A 50 -10.91 21.32 -7.91
CA VAL A 50 -11.25 22.47 -7.07
C VAL A 50 -11.27 23.71 -7.95
N THR A 51 -12.33 24.51 -7.87
CA THR A 51 -12.40 25.83 -8.54
C THR A 51 -12.70 26.89 -7.52
N ALA A 52 -11.89 27.94 -7.43
CA ALA A 52 -12.09 29.04 -6.52
C ALA A 52 -12.11 30.38 -7.26
N THR A 53 -12.96 31.30 -6.81
CA THR A 53 -13.06 32.67 -7.33
C THR A 53 -13.08 33.68 -6.18
N PRO A 54 -12.58 34.91 -6.36
CA PRO A 54 -12.67 35.95 -5.34
C PRO A 54 -14.11 36.19 -4.88
N ASP A 55 -14.33 36.17 -3.56
CA ASP A 55 -15.59 36.55 -2.92
C ASP A 55 -15.51 38.01 -2.47
N SER A 56 -15.78 38.91 -3.41
CA SER A 56 -15.74 40.37 -3.19
C SER A 56 -16.82 40.87 -2.24
N GLY A 57 -17.82 40.04 -1.88
CA GLY A 57 -18.91 40.39 -0.97
C GLY A 57 -18.76 39.83 0.45
N GLY A 58 -17.79 38.94 0.70
CA GLY A 58 -17.65 38.23 1.97
C GLY A 58 -18.87 37.37 2.34
N ALA A 59 -19.64 36.96 1.33
CA ALA A 59 -20.92 36.26 1.48
C ALA A 59 -20.79 34.73 1.30
N CYS A 60 -19.57 34.21 1.19
CA CYS A 60 -19.35 32.77 1.05
C CYS A 60 -19.91 32.02 2.26
N ALA A 61 -20.87 31.14 1.99
CA ALA A 61 -21.44 30.21 2.95
C ALA A 61 -20.92 28.81 2.64
N GLN A 62 -20.30 28.16 3.64
CA GLN A 62 -19.85 26.78 3.50
C GLN A 62 -21.05 25.86 3.34
N SER A 63 -20.92 24.86 2.46
CA SER A 63 -21.96 23.87 2.21
C SER A 63 -21.34 22.51 1.96
N THR A 64 -21.74 21.54 2.80
CA THR A 64 -21.38 20.12 2.67
C THR A 64 -22.62 19.26 2.38
N THR A 65 -23.68 19.87 1.84
CA THR A 65 -24.90 19.14 1.47
C THR A 65 -24.66 18.13 0.35
N CYS A 66 -23.61 18.31 -0.45
CA CYS A 66 -23.08 17.31 -1.38
C CYS A 66 -24.16 16.69 -2.28
N THR A 67 -25.09 17.51 -2.74
CA THR A 67 -26.16 17.08 -3.65
C THR A 67 -25.57 16.83 -5.04
N GLU A 68 -25.90 15.69 -5.63
CA GLU A 68 -25.43 15.35 -6.98
C GLU A 68 -25.81 16.44 -7.98
N THR A 69 -24.81 17.10 -8.58
CA THR A 69 -25.02 18.26 -9.43
C THR A 69 -24.07 18.23 -10.63
N PRO A 70 -24.58 18.15 -11.88
CA PRO A 70 -26.00 17.95 -12.25
C PRO A 70 -26.55 16.59 -11.79
N ALA A 71 -27.87 16.44 -11.69
CA ALA A 71 -28.48 15.14 -11.40
C ALA A 71 -28.04 14.08 -12.42
N SER A 72 -27.74 12.87 -11.95
CA SER A 72 -27.20 11.75 -12.77
C SER A 72 -25.79 11.94 -13.34
N SER A 73 -25.02 12.91 -12.85
CA SER A 73 -23.61 13.11 -13.26
C SER A 73 -22.60 12.29 -12.46
N SER A 74 -23.00 11.77 -11.29
CA SER A 74 -22.13 11.22 -10.23
C SER A 74 -21.08 12.23 -9.75
N LEU A 75 -21.42 13.52 -9.73
CA LEU A 75 -20.57 14.59 -9.24
C LEU A 75 -21.21 15.27 -8.03
N TYR A 76 -20.44 15.40 -6.96
CA TYR A 76 -20.91 15.89 -5.67
C TYR A 76 -20.06 17.10 -5.25
N PRO A 77 -20.49 18.34 -5.56
CA PRO A 77 -19.77 19.54 -5.16
C PRO A 77 -20.01 19.90 -3.68
N ALA A 78 -18.97 20.36 -3.01
CA ALA A 78 -19.01 21.08 -1.73
C ALA A 78 -18.48 22.50 -1.90
N THR A 79 -18.95 23.43 -1.07
CA THR A 79 -18.46 24.81 -1.04
C THR A 79 -17.64 25.05 0.22
N THR A 80 -16.41 25.53 0.06
CA THR A 80 -15.54 26.01 1.14
C THR A 80 -15.22 27.49 0.92
N CYS A 81 -14.83 28.18 1.99
CA CYS A 81 -14.59 29.63 1.98
C CYS A 81 -13.18 29.95 2.47
N PRO A 82 -12.13 29.62 1.69
CA PRO A 82 -10.75 29.84 2.10
C PRO A 82 -10.28 31.27 1.82
N THR A 83 -9.08 31.59 2.27
CA THR A 83 -8.37 32.83 1.92
C THR A 83 -7.05 32.51 1.23
N THR A 84 -6.68 33.30 0.24
CA THR A 84 -5.39 33.21 -0.44
C THR A 84 -4.63 34.52 -0.31
N ASP A 85 -3.30 34.44 -0.21
CA ASP A 85 -2.39 35.58 -0.33
C ASP A 85 -1.68 35.59 -1.70
N GLY A 86 -2.19 34.81 -2.66
CA GLY A 86 -1.64 34.67 -4.02
C GLY A 86 -0.23 34.08 -4.09
N THR A 87 0.26 33.51 -2.99
CA THR A 87 1.52 32.76 -2.95
C THR A 87 1.27 31.26 -2.97
N ALA A 88 2.21 30.50 -3.54
CA ALA A 88 2.19 29.04 -3.51
C ALA A 88 2.29 28.44 -2.08
N THR A 89 2.54 29.29 -1.07
CA THR A 89 2.63 28.95 0.35
C THR A 89 1.46 29.49 1.17
N GLY A 90 0.54 30.24 0.57
CA GLY A 90 -0.61 30.85 1.25
C GLY A 90 -1.56 29.83 1.86
N GLY A 91 -2.39 30.24 2.82
CA GLY A 91 -3.29 29.36 3.56
C GLY A 91 -4.06 28.36 2.68
N PHE A 92 -4.74 28.85 1.64
CA PHE A 92 -5.49 28.00 0.70
C PHE A 92 -4.62 26.94 0.00
N ILE A 93 -3.51 27.35 -0.64
CA ILE A 93 -2.69 26.45 -1.46
C ILE A 93 -1.78 25.57 -0.60
N GLY A 94 -1.15 26.17 0.39
CA GLY A 94 -0.17 25.54 1.28
C GLY A 94 -0.79 24.62 2.32
N THR A 95 -2.05 24.85 2.71
CA THR A 95 -2.73 24.07 3.75
C THR A 95 -3.94 23.32 3.21
N ASP A 96 -4.94 24.04 2.67
CA ASP A 96 -6.23 23.45 2.35
C ASP A 96 -6.14 22.50 1.15
N VAL A 97 -5.52 22.94 0.04
CA VAL A 97 -5.33 22.10 -1.15
C VAL A 97 -4.48 20.87 -0.81
N ARG A 98 -3.42 21.03 0.00
CA ARG A 98 -2.60 19.88 0.43
C ARG A 98 -3.38 18.88 1.28
N ALA A 99 -4.24 19.36 2.18
CA ALA A 99 -5.09 18.50 2.98
C ALA A 99 -6.11 17.74 2.13
N LEU A 100 -6.72 18.42 1.15
CA LEU A 100 -7.71 17.83 0.24
C LEU A 100 -7.12 16.72 -0.65
N PHE A 101 -5.95 16.97 -1.25
CA PHE A 101 -5.34 16.01 -2.18
C PHE A 101 -4.41 15.00 -1.49
N GLY A 102 -3.97 15.26 -0.26
CA GLY A 102 -3.07 14.39 0.48
C GLY A 102 -1.77 14.11 -0.29
N SER A 103 -1.49 12.82 -0.53
CA SER A 103 -0.34 12.38 -1.34
C SER A 103 -0.61 12.35 -2.85
N SER A 104 -1.84 12.65 -3.29
CA SER A 104 -2.20 12.60 -4.71
C SER A 104 -1.57 13.77 -5.48
N PRO A 105 -1.06 13.53 -6.70
CA PRO A 105 -0.49 14.60 -7.52
C PRO A 105 -1.57 15.58 -7.98
N TYR A 106 -1.28 16.87 -7.99
CA TYR A 106 -2.20 17.91 -8.47
C TYR A 106 -1.49 19.06 -9.18
N VAL A 107 -2.23 19.76 -10.04
CA VAL A 107 -1.78 20.96 -10.77
C VAL A 107 -2.70 22.12 -10.41
N VAL A 108 -2.14 23.22 -9.90
CA VAL A 108 -2.81 24.49 -9.62
C VAL A 108 -2.60 25.43 -10.79
N VAL A 109 -3.68 26.02 -11.29
CA VAL A 109 -3.70 27.05 -12.32
C VAL A 109 -4.37 28.29 -11.72
N GLU A 110 -3.61 29.36 -11.54
CA GLU A 110 -4.13 30.67 -11.12
C GLU A 110 -4.23 31.57 -12.34
N GLU A 111 -5.42 32.07 -12.62
CA GLU A 111 -5.72 33.01 -13.70
C GLU A 111 -5.84 34.42 -13.10
N PHE A 112 -5.24 35.39 -13.79
CA PHE A 112 -5.22 36.79 -13.37
C PHE A 112 -5.87 37.68 -14.43
N THR A 113 -6.22 38.91 -14.02
CA THR A 113 -6.79 39.92 -14.91
C THR A 113 -5.82 40.20 -16.06
N THR A 114 -6.33 40.13 -17.30
CA THR A 114 -5.50 40.25 -18.51
C THR A 114 -4.68 41.54 -18.54
N GLY A 115 -3.38 41.41 -18.84
CA GLY A 115 -2.43 42.53 -18.93
C GLY A 115 -1.96 43.06 -17.58
N LYS A 116 -2.26 42.37 -16.48
CA LYS A 116 -1.77 42.71 -15.14
C LYS A 116 -0.53 41.92 -14.73
N ASN A 117 -0.14 40.90 -15.50
CA ASN A 117 1.09 40.11 -15.27
C ASN A 117 1.23 39.63 -13.81
N CYS A 118 0.12 39.26 -13.18
CA CYS A 118 0.06 38.85 -11.77
C CYS A 118 0.69 39.83 -10.78
N ALA A 119 0.54 41.14 -11.01
CA ALA A 119 1.16 42.18 -10.20
C ALA A 119 0.71 42.16 -8.73
N THR A 120 -0.56 41.83 -8.46
CA THR A 120 -1.11 41.73 -7.10
C THR A 120 -2.12 40.57 -6.98
N ASP A 121 -2.36 40.08 -5.77
CA ASP A 121 -3.31 38.97 -5.55
C ASP A 121 -4.76 39.41 -5.76
N GLY A 122 -5.03 40.71 -5.65
CA GLY A 122 -6.32 41.29 -6.03
C GLY A 122 -6.62 41.18 -7.53
N ASP A 123 -5.63 40.85 -8.36
CA ASP A 123 -5.81 40.62 -9.79
C ASP A 123 -6.21 39.16 -10.10
N ILE A 124 -6.21 38.24 -9.12
CA ILE A 124 -6.65 36.86 -9.31
C ILE A 124 -8.13 36.87 -9.71
N THR A 125 -8.45 36.22 -10.83
CA THR A 125 -9.84 36.06 -11.30
C THR A 125 -10.38 34.67 -11.01
N LYS A 126 -9.51 33.65 -11.01
CA LYS A 126 -9.89 32.26 -10.80
C LYS A 126 -8.68 31.40 -10.41
N ILE A 127 -8.91 30.41 -9.56
CA ILE A 127 -7.95 29.35 -9.26
C ILE A 127 -8.60 28.02 -9.60
N THR A 128 -7.92 27.17 -10.35
CA THR A 128 -8.36 25.80 -10.63
C THR A 128 -7.29 24.80 -10.23
N VAL A 129 -7.66 23.78 -9.45
CA VAL A 129 -6.78 22.68 -9.04
C VAL A 129 -7.28 21.38 -9.64
N TYR A 130 -6.43 20.74 -10.42
CA TYR A 130 -6.69 19.49 -11.14
C TYR A 130 -5.98 18.31 -10.46
N LEU A 131 -6.69 17.20 -10.24
CA LEU A 131 -6.08 15.91 -9.91
C LEU A 131 -5.23 15.41 -11.09
N ALA A 132 -3.93 15.29 -10.88
CA ALA A 132 -2.95 15.02 -11.93
C ALA A 132 -2.50 13.55 -11.94
N ASP A 133 -3.44 12.61 -11.93
CA ASP A 133 -3.16 11.16 -11.93
C ASP A 133 -3.15 10.53 -13.33
N GLY A 134 -3.26 11.35 -14.39
CA GLY A 134 -3.29 10.92 -15.79
C GLY A 134 -4.58 10.23 -16.24
N LYS A 135 -5.54 10.01 -15.33
CA LYS A 135 -6.85 9.44 -15.65
C LYS A 135 -7.80 10.50 -16.17
N CYS A 136 -8.91 10.04 -16.76
CA CYS A 136 -10.00 10.89 -17.18
C CYS A 136 -10.90 11.22 -15.99
N HIS A 137 -11.10 12.52 -15.73
CA HIS A 137 -11.96 13.00 -14.65
C HIS A 137 -13.10 13.83 -15.21
N LYS A 138 -14.33 13.48 -14.85
CA LYS A 138 -15.52 14.25 -15.22
C LYS A 138 -15.60 15.54 -14.43
N THR A 139 -16.01 16.62 -15.08
CA THR A 139 -16.24 17.94 -14.47
C THR A 139 -17.66 18.44 -14.67
N GLY A 140 -18.44 17.74 -15.49
CA GLY A 140 -19.84 17.99 -15.76
C GLY A 140 -20.43 16.87 -16.60
N ALA A 141 -21.70 17.02 -17.01
CA ALA A 141 -22.41 16.04 -17.84
C ALA A 141 -21.75 15.82 -19.22
N SER A 142 -21.12 16.87 -19.76
CA SER A 142 -20.48 16.87 -21.09
C SER A 142 -19.08 17.48 -21.04
N SER A 143 -18.38 17.37 -19.92
CA SER A 143 -17.02 17.89 -19.80
C SER A 143 -16.17 17.01 -18.91
N SER A 144 -14.90 16.88 -19.28
CA SER A 144 -13.91 16.15 -18.52
C SER A 144 -12.53 16.75 -18.75
N TYR A 145 -11.53 16.27 -18.01
CA TYR A 145 -10.13 16.61 -18.25
C TYR A 145 -9.21 15.42 -17.99
N ARG A 146 -7.99 15.51 -18.51
CA ARG A 146 -6.82 14.73 -18.06
C ARG A 146 -5.74 15.70 -17.66
N ALA A 147 -5.14 15.49 -16.49
CA ALA A 147 -3.97 16.25 -16.08
C ALA A 147 -2.82 15.33 -15.72
N THR A 148 -1.60 15.76 -16.05
CA THR A 148 -0.37 15.09 -15.61
C THR A 148 0.59 16.11 -15.04
N ARG A 149 1.40 15.69 -14.07
CA ARG A 149 2.48 16.46 -13.48
C ARG A 149 3.70 15.56 -13.35
N LYS A 150 4.84 16.02 -13.84
CA LYS A 150 6.11 15.32 -13.75
C LYS A 150 6.90 15.74 -12.52
N ALA A 151 7.94 14.98 -12.18
CA ALA A 151 8.83 15.26 -11.07
C ALA A 151 9.61 16.57 -11.25
N ASP A 152 9.91 16.96 -12.50
CA ASP A 152 10.53 18.25 -12.85
C ASP A 152 9.58 19.45 -12.74
N GLY A 153 8.33 19.22 -12.32
CA GLY A 153 7.29 20.24 -12.20
C GLY A 153 6.54 20.55 -13.48
N SER A 154 6.99 20.06 -14.65
CA SER A 154 6.26 20.21 -15.90
C SER A 154 4.88 19.54 -15.82
N ALA A 155 3.89 20.14 -16.47
CA ALA A 155 2.51 19.70 -16.36
C ALA A 155 1.76 19.84 -17.67
N THR A 156 0.73 19.01 -17.84
CA THR A 156 -0.27 19.18 -18.88
C THR A 156 -1.66 19.13 -18.28
N VAL A 157 -2.56 19.96 -18.81
CA VAL A 157 -4.00 19.88 -18.54
C VAL A 157 -4.71 19.90 -19.89
N THR A 158 -5.39 18.80 -20.21
CA THR A 158 -6.18 18.66 -21.43
C THR A 158 -7.65 18.65 -21.06
N PRO A 159 -8.41 19.72 -21.35
CA PRO A 159 -9.85 19.71 -21.24
C PRO A 159 -10.49 18.93 -22.40
N TYR A 160 -11.66 18.37 -22.18
CA TYR A 160 -12.45 17.67 -23.18
C TYR A 160 -13.90 18.16 -23.16
N THR A 161 -14.52 18.23 -24.33
CA THR A 161 -15.91 18.64 -24.52
C THR A 161 -16.91 17.49 -24.40
N ASP A 162 -16.46 16.35 -23.87
CA ASP A 162 -17.28 15.20 -23.51
C ASP A 162 -16.86 14.64 -22.14
N ALA A 163 -17.65 13.75 -21.56
CA ALA A 163 -17.42 13.18 -20.22
C ALA A 163 -16.49 11.93 -20.20
N THR A 164 -15.98 11.51 -21.35
CA THR A 164 -15.18 10.27 -21.55
C THR A 164 -13.75 10.53 -22.04
N CYS A 165 -13.35 11.80 -22.11
CA CYS A 165 -12.05 12.26 -22.60
C CYS A 165 -11.71 11.80 -24.03
N THR A 166 -12.62 12.05 -24.98
CA THR A 166 -12.43 11.66 -26.40
C THR A 166 -12.18 12.84 -27.34
N ALA A 167 -12.90 13.95 -27.16
CA ALA A 167 -12.82 15.17 -27.94
C ALA A 167 -11.97 16.22 -27.21
N ALA A 168 -10.66 16.17 -27.43
CA ALA A 168 -9.70 17.05 -26.76
C ALA A 168 -9.85 18.51 -27.21
N GLY A 169 -9.87 19.43 -26.26
CA GLY A 169 -9.74 20.87 -26.48
C GLY A 169 -8.27 21.33 -26.46
N THR A 170 -8.08 22.63 -26.27
CA THR A 170 -6.75 23.25 -26.19
C THR A 170 -6.00 22.77 -24.95
N VAL A 171 -4.83 22.16 -25.15
CA VAL A 171 -3.98 21.65 -24.07
C VAL A 171 -3.18 22.78 -23.44
N LEU A 172 -3.31 22.96 -22.13
CA LEU A 172 -2.35 23.75 -21.36
C LEU A 172 -1.09 22.90 -21.16
N THR A 173 0.05 23.38 -21.64
CA THR A 173 1.35 22.73 -21.47
C THR A 173 2.26 23.68 -20.70
N VAL A 174 2.88 23.15 -19.64
CA VAL A 174 3.77 23.90 -18.76
C VAL A 174 5.11 23.22 -18.71
N THR A 175 6.15 23.94 -19.11
CA THR A 175 7.54 23.47 -19.02
C THR A 175 8.04 23.50 -17.58
N ALA A 176 9.10 22.76 -17.27
CA ALA A 176 9.74 22.80 -15.95
C ALA A 176 10.22 24.21 -15.58
N ALA A 177 10.71 24.98 -16.56
CA ALA A 177 11.13 26.36 -16.37
C ALA A 177 9.95 27.27 -15.97
N GLN A 178 8.81 27.14 -16.66
CA GLN A 178 7.59 27.89 -16.34
C GLN A 178 7.04 27.53 -14.95
N ALA A 179 7.05 26.24 -14.58
CA ALA A 179 6.59 25.77 -13.28
C ALA A 179 7.50 26.20 -12.11
N THR A 180 8.78 26.49 -12.38
CA THR A 180 9.74 26.92 -11.35
C THR A 180 9.70 28.43 -11.16
N ASN A 181 9.62 29.18 -12.26
CA ASN A 181 9.68 30.65 -12.19
C ASN A 181 8.35 31.27 -11.76
N ASN A 182 7.21 30.59 -12.00
CA ASN A 182 5.87 31.13 -11.72
C ASN A 182 5.67 32.55 -12.27
N ALA A 183 6.35 32.88 -13.37
CA ALA A 183 6.32 34.19 -13.99
C ALA A 183 5.04 34.31 -14.83
N CYS A 184 4.39 35.47 -14.73
CA CYS A 184 3.16 35.78 -15.46
C CYS A 184 3.37 36.77 -16.59
N ASP A 185 4.42 36.58 -17.35
CA ASP A 185 4.73 37.41 -18.52
C ASP A 185 4.72 36.57 -19.79
N THR A 186 4.89 37.22 -20.93
CA THR A 186 5.01 36.57 -22.24
C THR A 186 6.43 36.05 -22.51
N SER A 187 7.29 35.96 -21.49
CA SER A 187 8.64 35.43 -21.66
C SER A 187 8.62 33.92 -21.88
N VAL A 188 9.75 33.38 -22.35
CA VAL A 188 9.95 31.93 -22.51
C VAL A 188 9.80 31.15 -21.21
N ASN A 189 9.86 31.82 -20.05
CA ASN A 189 9.72 31.21 -18.73
C ASN A 189 8.40 31.59 -18.03
N GLY A 190 7.52 32.32 -18.71
CA GLY A 190 6.22 32.74 -18.18
C GLY A 190 5.05 32.16 -18.96
N ILE A 191 3.86 32.25 -18.37
CA ILE A 191 2.59 32.10 -19.07
C ILE A 191 1.82 33.40 -18.82
N ALA A 192 1.45 34.10 -19.88
CA ALA A 192 0.80 35.40 -19.75
C ALA A 192 -0.42 35.31 -18.82
N ASP A 193 -0.45 36.18 -17.82
CA ASP A 193 -1.53 36.31 -16.84
C ASP A 193 -1.92 34.99 -16.11
N THR A 194 -1.02 33.99 -16.09
CA THR A 194 -1.30 32.67 -15.50
C THR A 194 -0.11 32.15 -14.71
N LYS A 195 -0.33 31.70 -13.46
CA LYS A 195 0.64 30.87 -12.72
C LYS A 195 0.22 29.41 -12.76
N VAL A 196 1.18 28.52 -12.98
CA VAL A 196 0.93 27.08 -12.93
C VAL A 196 2.00 26.36 -12.13
N TYR A 197 1.58 25.67 -11.08
CA TYR A 197 2.45 24.91 -10.19
C TYR A 197 1.69 23.72 -9.60
N GLY A 198 2.24 23.01 -8.60
CA GLY A 198 1.54 21.89 -7.97
C GLY A 198 2.44 21.00 -7.13
N ALA A 199 1.95 19.84 -6.73
CA ALA A 199 2.72 18.85 -5.98
C ALA A 199 2.50 17.42 -6.49
N GLY A 200 3.43 16.53 -6.15
CA GLY A 200 3.41 15.12 -6.57
C GLY A 200 3.79 14.90 -8.04
N ALA A 201 3.95 13.63 -8.41
CA ALA A 201 4.18 13.20 -9.79
C ALA A 201 3.16 12.12 -10.18
N THR A 202 2.65 12.19 -11.41
CA THR A 202 1.68 11.24 -11.95
C THR A 202 2.27 9.82 -11.99
N PRO A 203 1.66 8.81 -11.33
CA PRO A 203 2.08 7.42 -11.47
C PRO A 203 1.85 6.92 -12.90
N LEU A 204 2.89 6.44 -13.57
CA LEU A 204 2.78 5.89 -14.93
C LEU A 204 1.99 4.58 -14.90
N SER A 205 0.73 4.62 -15.36
CA SER A 205 -0.14 3.44 -15.48
C SER A 205 -0.56 3.13 -16.92
N ALA A 206 -0.08 3.87 -17.92
CA ALA A 206 -0.39 3.65 -19.33
C ALA A 206 0.86 3.77 -20.22
N PRO A 207 0.92 3.07 -21.38
CA PRO A 207 1.99 3.23 -22.35
C PRO A 207 1.98 4.66 -22.89
N TYR A 208 3.05 5.40 -22.60
CA TYR A 208 3.28 6.74 -23.12
C TYR A 208 3.77 6.66 -24.56
N THR A 209 2.93 7.04 -25.52
CA THR A 209 3.36 7.41 -26.88
C THR A 209 3.34 8.92 -26.99
N GLY A 210 4.42 9.56 -26.54
CA GLY A 210 4.66 10.99 -26.76
C GLY A 210 6.02 11.21 -27.39
N THR A 211 6.06 12.08 -28.39
CA THR A 211 7.31 12.54 -29.00
C THR A 211 8.01 13.47 -28.01
N LEU A 212 8.99 12.93 -27.28
CA LEU A 212 9.90 13.72 -26.44
C LEU A 212 10.95 14.35 -27.35
N CYS A 213 10.87 15.65 -27.59
CA CYS A 213 11.99 16.42 -28.14
C CYS A 213 13.05 16.59 -27.04
N SER A 214 13.84 15.55 -26.79
CA SER A 214 14.97 15.59 -25.86
C SER A 214 16.17 14.87 -26.51
N SER A 215 17.39 15.28 -26.17
CA SER A 215 18.59 14.55 -26.59
C SER A 215 18.58 13.14 -25.96
N THR A 216 19.27 12.18 -26.58
CA THR A 216 19.31 10.79 -26.08
C THR A 216 19.77 10.65 -24.63
N LEU A 217 20.59 11.60 -24.15
CA LEU A 217 21.04 11.65 -22.75
C LEU A 217 19.94 12.14 -21.80
N ALA A 218 19.17 13.15 -22.22
CA ALA A 218 18.02 13.64 -21.46
C ALA A 218 16.91 12.58 -21.38
N TYR A 219 16.65 11.85 -22.48
CA TYR A 219 15.68 10.74 -22.48
C TYR A 219 15.98 9.67 -21.41
N LYS A 220 17.25 9.30 -21.21
CA LYS A 220 17.64 8.30 -20.20
C LYS A 220 17.39 8.78 -18.78
N THR A 221 17.73 10.04 -18.50
CA THR A 221 17.47 10.69 -17.21
C THR A 221 15.97 10.81 -16.95
N ASP A 222 15.21 11.21 -17.97
CA ASP A 222 13.76 11.33 -17.90
C ASP A 222 13.11 9.97 -17.63
N MET A 223 13.58 8.89 -18.26
CA MET A 223 13.08 7.53 -18.02
C MET A 223 13.46 7.03 -16.62
N ALA A 224 14.66 7.32 -16.12
CA ALA A 224 15.03 6.99 -14.74
C ALA A 224 14.11 7.66 -13.72
N ALA A 225 13.79 8.95 -13.93
CA ALA A 225 12.86 9.68 -13.09
C ALA A 225 11.41 9.18 -13.24
N ALA A 226 11.00 8.86 -14.47
CA ALA A 226 9.66 8.40 -14.83
C ALA A 226 9.32 7.03 -14.19
N PHE A 227 10.22 6.06 -14.28
CA PHE A 227 10.01 4.73 -13.70
C PHE A 227 10.30 4.67 -12.20
N GLY A 228 11.04 5.64 -11.66
CA GLY A 228 11.39 5.71 -10.24
C GLY A 228 12.13 4.46 -9.79
N SER A 229 11.61 3.78 -8.76
CA SER A 229 12.16 2.51 -8.27
C SER A 229 11.76 1.28 -9.10
N ASN A 230 10.88 1.42 -10.09
CA ASN A 230 10.43 0.29 -10.89
C ASN A 230 11.52 -0.14 -11.89
N PRO A 231 11.70 -1.45 -12.09
CA PRO A 231 12.65 -1.97 -13.08
C PRO A 231 12.18 -1.64 -14.51
N TYR A 232 13.08 -1.17 -15.36
CA TYR A 232 12.79 -0.90 -16.77
C TYR A 232 13.97 -1.22 -17.68
N VAL A 233 13.69 -1.40 -18.97
CA VAL A 233 14.67 -1.67 -20.03
C VAL A 233 14.45 -0.69 -21.19
N ILE A 234 15.46 0.08 -21.56
CA ILE A 234 15.48 0.95 -22.74
C ILE A 234 16.21 0.23 -23.86
N VAL A 235 15.60 0.12 -25.03
CA VAL A 235 16.19 -0.46 -26.24
C VAL A 235 16.31 0.64 -27.29
N GLU A 236 17.54 1.05 -27.59
CA GLU A 236 17.88 1.91 -28.72
C GLU A 236 18.15 1.02 -29.94
N LYS A 237 17.44 1.25 -31.05
CA LYS A 237 17.67 0.60 -32.34
C LYS A 237 18.34 1.57 -33.30
N TYR A 238 19.27 1.06 -34.09
CA TYR A 238 20.01 1.81 -35.09
C TYR A 238 19.79 1.24 -36.49
N ASN A 239 20.08 2.04 -37.52
CA ASN A 239 20.06 1.58 -38.90
C ASN A 239 21.08 0.44 -39.11
N ILE A 240 20.67 -0.58 -39.85
CA ILE A 240 21.43 -1.82 -40.01
C ILE A 240 22.83 -1.54 -40.58
N GLY A 241 23.86 -2.04 -39.90
CA GLY A 241 25.26 -2.01 -40.37
C GLY A 241 25.95 -0.65 -40.32
N LYS A 242 25.41 0.34 -39.59
CA LYS A 242 25.93 1.72 -39.55
C LYS A 242 26.64 2.12 -38.27
N SER A 243 26.84 1.20 -37.32
CA SER A 243 27.37 1.45 -35.99
C SER A 243 26.49 2.43 -35.19
N CYS A 244 26.51 2.36 -33.85
CA CYS A 244 25.59 3.13 -33.00
C CYS A 244 25.95 4.61 -32.84
N ALA A 245 26.23 5.28 -33.96
CA ALA A 245 26.32 6.73 -34.04
C ALA A 245 24.93 7.33 -33.80
N ALA A 246 24.88 8.46 -33.07
CA ALA A 246 23.61 9.11 -32.71
C ALA A 246 22.75 9.49 -33.93
N ALA A 247 23.38 9.77 -35.08
CA ALA A 247 22.69 10.09 -36.34
C ALA A 247 21.97 8.89 -36.97
N GLU A 248 22.32 7.67 -36.58
CA GLU A 248 21.79 6.42 -37.15
C GLU A 248 20.70 5.80 -36.26
N LEU A 249 20.27 6.50 -35.21
CA LEU A 249 19.25 6.04 -34.30
C LEU A 249 17.88 5.99 -35.01
N SER A 250 17.35 4.78 -35.19
CA SER A 250 16.10 4.52 -35.89
C SER A 250 14.90 4.41 -34.96
N GLY A 251 15.14 4.18 -33.66
CA GLY A 251 14.08 4.24 -32.65
C GLY A 251 14.57 3.98 -31.23
N ILE A 252 13.79 4.43 -30.25
CA ILE A 252 13.98 4.07 -28.84
C ILE A 252 12.67 3.49 -28.32
N THR A 253 12.73 2.39 -27.59
CA THR A 253 11.57 1.79 -26.91
C THR A 253 11.92 1.47 -25.48
N THR A 254 11.06 1.87 -24.54
CA THR A 254 11.24 1.56 -23.12
C THR A 254 10.18 0.59 -22.64
N TYR A 255 10.60 -0.45 -21.93
CA TYR A 255 9.79 -1.55 -21.44
C TYR A 255 9.80 -1.55 -19.90
N LEU A 256 8.61 -1.68 -19.30
CA LEU A 256 8.50 -1.96 -17.86
C LEU A 256 8.94 -3.41 -17.62
N ALA A 257 9.98 -3.60 -16.82
CA ALA A 257 10.63 -4.88 -16.62
C ALA A 257 10.21 -5.55 -15.31
N ASP A 258 8.90 -5.65 -15.07
CA ASP A 258 8.32 -6.26 -13.86
C ASP A 258 7.97 -7.76 -14.03
N GLY A 259 8.32 -8.36 -15.17
CA GLY A 259 8.04 -9.77 -15.50
C GLY A 259 6.58 -10.09 -15.82
N LYS A 260 5.68 -9.09 -15.75
CA LYS A 260 4.26 -9.23 -16.08
C LYS A 260 4.02 -8.99 -17.57
N CYS A 261 2.85 -9.39 -18.01
CA CYS A 261 2.38 -9.14 -19.37
C CYS A 261 1.83 -7.71 -19.49
N HIS A 262 2.36 -6.95 -20.44
CA HIS A 262 1.94 -5.58 -20.71
C HIS A 262 1.42 -5.46 -22.14
N LYS A 263 0.20 -4.94 -22.31
CA LYS A 263 -0.37 -4.70 -23.64
C LYS A 263 0.31 -3.50 -24.29
N THR A 264 0.69 -3.64 -25.55
CA THR A 264 1.19 -2.54 -26.41
C THR A 264 0.18 -2.12 -27.47
N GLY A 265 -0.89 -2.90 -27.64
CA GLY A 265 -2.01 -2.59 -28.54
C GLY A 265 -3.15 -3.60 -28.35
N ALA A 266 -4.14 -3.54 -29.25
CA ALA A 266 -5.29 -4.46 -29.22
C ALA A 266 -4.90 -5.93 -29.45
N SER A 267 -3.81 -6.17 -30.19
CA SER A 267 -3.32 -7.48 -30.59
C SER A 267 -1.83 -7.69 -30.33
N SER A 268 -1.24 -6.93 -29.41
CA SER A 268 0.19 -7.06 -29.10
C SER A 268 0.48 -6.82 -27.63
N SER A 269 1.49 -7.51 -27.12
CA SER A 269 1.96 -7.37 -25.75
C SER A 269 3.44 -7.66 -25.63
N TYR A 270 4.02 -7.44 -24.45
CA TYR A 270 5.39 -7.84 -24.11
C TYR A 270 5.49 -8.33 -22.67
N ARG A 271 6.56 -9.07 -22.40
CA ARG A 271 7.11 -9.29 -21.06
C ARG A 271 8.57 -8.88 -21.06
N ALA A 272 8.99 -8.10 -20.08
CA ALA A 272 10.39 -7.76 -19.90
C ALA A 272 10.86 -8.10 -18.48
N THR A 273 12.10 -8.52 -18.36
CA THR A 273 12.78 -8.70 -17.07
C THR A 273 14.16 -8.07 -17.10
N ARG A 274 14.64 -7.64 -15.94
CA ARG A 274 15.97 -7.10 -15.71
C ARG A 274 16.51 -7.59 -14.37
N LYS A 275 17.73 -8.10 -14.36
CA LYS A 275 18.41 -8.57 -13.16
C LYS A 275 19.33 -7.49 -12.59
N ALA A 276 19.79 -7.70 -11.35
CA ALA A 276 20.71 -6.79 -10.67
C ALA A 276 22.07 -6.67 -11.37
N ASP A 277 22.51 -7.73 -12.06
CA ASP A 277 23.72 -7.74 -12.89
C ASP A 277 23.58 -6.98 -14.22
N GLY A 278 22.42 -6.35 -14.46
CA GLY A 278 22.10 -5.60 -15.66
C GLY A 278 21.62 -6.45 -16.84
N SER A 279 21.68 -7.78 -16.76
CA SER A 279 21.11 -8.66 -17.79
C SER A 279 19.60 -8.46 -17.92
N ALA A 280 19.08 -8.56 -19.14
CA ALA A 280 17.69 -8.26 -19.44
C ALA A 280 17.12 -9.20 -20.50
N THR A 281 15.81 -9.41 -20.45
CA THR A 281 15.06 -10.04 -21.54
C THR A 281 13.87 -9.17 -21.91
N VAL A 282 13.57 -9.08 -23.21
CA VAL A 282 12.34 -8.50 -23.72
C VAL A 282 11.74 -9.49 -24.70
N THR A 283 10.56 -10.02 -24.35
CA THR A 283 9.79 -10.94 -25.18
C THR A 283 8.56 -10.22 -25.71
N PRO A 284 8.52 -9.84 -27.00
CA PRO A 284 7.30 -9.37 -27.62
C PRO A 284 6.36 -10.55 -27.91
N TYR A 285 5.06 -10.28 -27.97
CA TYR A 285 4.02 -11.26 -28.30
C TYR A 285 3.09 -10.67 -29.36
N THR A 286 2.62 -11.54 -30.27
CA THR A 286 1.69 -11.17 -31.35
C THR A 286 0.21 -11.24 -30.93
N ASP A 287 -0.04 -11.36 -29.63
CA ASP A 287 -1.35 -11.33 -29.00
C ASP A 287 -1.31 -10.45 -27.74
N ALA A 288 -2.47 -10.11 -27.18
CA ALA A 288 -2.59 -9.22 -26.02
C ALA A 288 -2.49 -9.93 -24.65
N THR A 289 -2.33 -11.26 -24.61
CA THR A 289 -2.33 -12.09 -23.39
C THR A 289 -0.98 -12.74 -23.10
N CYS A 290 0.04 -12.43 -23.90
CA CYS A 290 1.39 -12.97 -23.82
C CYS A 290 1.44 -14.50 -23.96
N THR A 291 0.84 -15.03 -25.04
CA THR A 291 0.77 -16.48 -25.29
C THR A 291 1.58 -16.94 -26.51
N ALA A 292 1.58 -16.18 -27.60
CA ALA A 292 2.34 -16.40 -28.82
C ALA A 292 3.60 -15.52 -28.84
N ALA A 293 4.69 -16.05 -28.27
CA ALA A 293 5.96 -15.34 -28.16
C ALA A 293 6.61 -15.13 -29.54
N GLY A 294 7.06 -13.90 -29.79
CA GLY A 294 7.93 -13.56 -30.92
C GLY A 294 9.41 -13.70 -30.55
N THR A 295 10.29 -13.11 -31.37
CA THR A 295 11.74 -13.15 -31.16
C THR A 295 12.14 -12.45 -29.85
N VAL A 296 12.75 -13.19 -28.93
CA VAL A 296 13.21 -12.68 -27.64
C VAL A 296 14.51 -11.92 -27.79
N LEU A 297 14.54 -10.66 -27.34
CA LEU A 297 15.79 -9.95 -27.12
C LEU A 297 16.36 -10.40 -25.77
N THR A 298 17.57 -10.97 -25.79
CA THR A 298 18.30 -11.36 -24.58
C THR A 298 19.59 -10.55 -24.51
N VAL A 299 19.84 -9.95 -23.34
CA VAL A 299 21.01 -9.14 -23.04
C VAL A 299 21.73 -9.76 -21.85
N THR A 300 22.99 -10.15 -22.06
CA THR A 300 23.86 -10.64 -20.99
C THR A 300 24.38 -9.48 -20.13
N ALA A 301 24.87 -9.77 -18.92
CA ALA A 301 25.48 -8.77 -18.05
C ALA A 301 26.69 -8.07 -18.71
N ALA A 302 27.48 -8.81 -19.47
CA ALA A 302 28.62 -8.27 -20.22
C ALA A 302 28.16 -7.28 -21.31
N GLN A 303 27.10 -7.62 -22.06
CA GLN A 303 26.52 -6.74 -23.08
C GLN A 303 25.90 -5.48 -22.47
N ALA A 304 25.21 -5.60 -21.32
CA ALA A 304 24.63 -4.45 -20.62
C ALA A 304 25.69 -3.48 -20.07
N THR A 305 26.89 -3.99 -19.75
CA THR A 305 27.99 -3.18 -19.22
C THR A 305 28.77 -2.49 -20.34
N ASN A 306 29.06 -3.21 -21.43
CA ASN A 306 29.89 -2.70 -22.52
C ASN A 306 29.10 -1.75 -23.45
N ASN A 307 27.78 -1.97 -23.60
CA ASN A 307 26.88 -1.17 -24.46
C ASN A 307 27.45 -0.85 -25.86
N ALA A 308 28.25 -1.78 -26.39
CA ALA A 308 28.91 -1.66 -27.67
C ALA A 308 28.02 -2.23 -28.79
N CYS A 309 28.09 -1.61 -29.96
CA CYS A 309 27.35 -2.04 -31.16
C CYS A 309 28.30 -2.54 -32.24
N ASP A 310 29.09 -3.53 -31.88
CA ASP A 310 30.15 -4.07 -32.73
C ASP A 310 29.90 -5.53 -33.14
N GLY A 311 28.77 -6.11 -32.72
CA GLY A 311 28.43 -7.50 -33.01
C GLY A 311 29.39 -8.52 -32.40
N THR A 312 30.25 -8.10 -31.47
CA THR A 312 31.14 -9.00 -30.74
C THR A 312 30.37 -9.77 -29.66
N ALA A 313 31.03 -10.74 -29.01
CA ALA A 313 30.45 -11.49 -27.89
C ALA A 313 29.92 -10.59 -26.74
N ASN A 314 30.43 -9.35 -26.62
CA ASN A 314 30.04 -8.37 -25.62
C ASN A 314 29.26 -7.19 -26.20
N GLY A 315 28.88 -7.22 -27.48
CA GLY A 315 28.07 -6.22 -28.14
C GLY A 315 26.72 -6.77 -28.57
N ILE A 316 25.78 -5.87 -28.91
CA ILE A 316 24.53 -6.23 -29.57
C ILE A 316 24.53 -5.51 -30.92
N VAL A 317 24.34 -6.27 -32.01
CA VAL A 317 24.34 -5.70 -33.37
C VAL A 317 23.23 -4.65 -33.46
N ASP A 318 23.61 -3.43 -33.88
CA ASP A 318 22.73 -2.29 -34.16
C ASP A 318 21.74 -1.94 -33.03
N THR A 319 22.04 -2.33 -31.79
CA THR A 319 21.15 -2.15 -30.64
C THR A 319 21.95 -1.77 -29.40
N LYS A 320 21.48 -0.80 -28.61
CA LYS A 320 21.96 -0.58 -27.23
C LYS A 320 20.84 -0.81 -26.24
N VAL A 321 21.17 -1.41 -25.09
CA VAL A 321 20.18 -1.73 -24.07
C VAL A 321 20.60 -1.20 -22.71
N TYR A 322 19.74 -0.35 -22.13
CA TYR A 322 19.95 0.26 -20.83
C TYR A 322 18.80 -0.08 -19.90
N GLY A 323 18.91 0.33 -18.64
CA GLY A 323 17.82 0.19 -17.68
C GLY A 323 18.29 0.41 -16.26
N ALA A 324 17.35 0.51 -15.34
CA ALA A 324 17.60 0.51 -13.90
C ALA A 324 16.61 -0.42 -13.20
N GLY A 325 16.87 -0.72 -11.92
CA GLY A 325 16.06 -1.61 -11.11
C GLY A 325 16.22 -3.09 -11.43
N SER A 326 15.62 -3.94 -10.58
CA SER A 326 15.58 -5.40 -10.77
C SER A 326 14.14 -5.90 -10.64
N THR A 327 13.75 -6.84 -11.49
CA THR A 327 12.42 -7.43 -11.50
C THR A 327 12.15 -8.19 -10.21
N PRO A 328 11.10 -7.85 -9.42
CA PRO A 328 10.63 -8.72 -8.35
C PRO A 328 9.95 -9.93 -9.00
N LEU A 329 10.69 -11.00 -9.23
CA LEU A 329 10.17 -12.24 -9.80
C LEU A 329 9.44 -13.04 -8.70
N SER A 330 8.24 -13.52 -9.02
CA SER A 330 7.43 -14.43 -8.19
C SER A 330 7.85 -15.90 -8.29
N ALA A 331 9.01 -16.19 -8.89
CA ALA A 331 9.65 -17.50 -8.81
C ALA A 331 10.57 -17.54 -7.58
N PRO A 332 10.69 -18.69 -6.87
CA PRO A 332 11.65 -18.82 -5.77
C PRO A 332 13.05 -18.49 -6.30
N TYR A 333 13.59 -17.35 -5.88
CA TYR A 333 14.93 -16.94 -6.26
C TYR A 333 15.92 -17.75 -5.43
N ALA A 334 16.84 -18.44 -6.10
CA ALA A 334 18.08 -18.85 -5.48
C ALA A 334 19.07 -17.68 -5.63
N GLY A 335 19.14 -16.83 -4.60
CA GLY A 335 20.22 -15.85 -4.47
C GLY A 335 21.39 -16.49 -3.75
N THR A 336 22.58 -16.44 -4.32
CA THR A 336 23.80 -16.86 -3.61
C THR A 336 24.40 -15.64 -2.93
N SER A 337 24.25 -15.54 -1.62
CA SER A 337 25.02 -14.62 -0.78
C SER A 337 26.10 -15.39 -0.03
N CYS A 338 27.31 -14.84 -0.01
CA CYS A 338 28.38 -15.39 0.81
C CYS A 338 28.21 -14.87 2.23
N SER A 339 27.96 -15.78 3.18
CA SER A 339 27.94 -15.50 4.62
C SER A 339 28.83 -16.51 5.33
N SER A 340 29.36 -16.11 6.49
CA SER A 340 30.01 -17.06 7.40
C SER A 340 28.95 -17.68 8.32
N THR A 341 29.21 -18.88 8.86
CA THR A 341 28.34 -19.48 9.88
C THR A 341 28.12 -18.58 11.09
N LEU A 342 29.08 -17.70 11.42
CA LEU A 342 28.98 -16.74 12.52
C LEU A 342 28.06 -15.56 12.18
N ALA A 343 28.02 -15.12 10.92
CA ALA A 343 27.19 -14.00 10.46
C ALA A 343 25.78 -14.43 10.02
N TYR A 344 25.60 -15.69 9.60
CA TYR A 344 24.36 -16.19 9.00
C TYR A 344 23.10 -15.88 9.82
N LYS A 345 23.15 -16.06 11.15
CA LYS A 345 22.01 -15.76 12.03
C LYS A 345 21.63 -14.26 11.98
N THR A 346 22.62 -13.38 12.00
CA THR A 346 22.41 -11.93 11.92
C THR A 346 21.90 -11.53 10.54
N ASP A 347 22.47 -12.11 9.49
CA ASP A 347 22.06 -11.86 8.11
C ASP A 347 20.61 -12.27 7.87
N MET A 348 20.18 -13.42 8.40
CA MET A 348 18.79 -13.86 8.31
C MET A 348 17.86 -12.97 9.13
N ALA A 349 18.26 -12.55 10.33
CA ALA A 349 17.46 -11.58 11.10
C ALA A 349 17.25 -10.28 10.33
N ALA A 350 18.28 -9.77 9.63
CA ALA A 350 18.16 -8.60 8.78
C ALA A 350 17.29 -8.86 7.54
N ALA A 351 17.43 -10.01 6.89
CA ALA A 351 16.70 -10.37 5.68
C ALA A 351 15.20 -10.57 5.92
N PHE A 352 14.83 -11.22 7.02
CA PHE A 352 13.43 -11.47 7.38
C PHE A 352 12.78 -10.29 8.13
N GLY A 353 13.59 -9.39 8.71
CA GLY A 353 13.12 -8.23 9.45
C GLY A 353 12.27 -8.63 10.66
N SER A 354 11.04 -8.12 10.72
CA SER A 354 10.08 -8.46 11.77
C SER A 354 9.34 -9.79 11.55
N ASN A 355 9.52 -10.44 10.40
CA ASN A 355 8.83 -11.68 10.10
C ASN A 355 9.41 -12.84 10.92
N PRO A 356 8.56 -13.75 11.44
CA PRO A 356 9.03 -14.94 12.12
C PRO A 356 9.77 -15.87 11.16
N PHE A 357 10.86 -16.48 11.60
CA PHE A 357 11.62 -17.45 10.80
C PHE A 357 12.21 -18.56 11.67
N VAL A 358 12.48 -19.71 11.05
CA VAL A 358 13.11 -20.89 11.66
C VAL A 358 14.33 -21.29 10.83
N ILE A 359 15.49 -21.33 11.46
CA ILE A 359 16.75 -21.82 10.92
C ILE A 359 16.94 -23.26 11.36
N VAL A 360 17.18 -24.15 10.41
CA VAL A 360 17.52 -25.56 10.63
C VAL A 360 18.93 -25.80 10.08
N GLU A 361 19.87 -26.05 10.99
CA GLU A 361 21.19 -26.55 10.64
C GLU A 361 21.14 -28.08 10.66
N LYS A 362 21.65 -28.71 9.60
CA LYS A 362 21.70 -30.15 9.45
C LYS A 362 23.15 -30.61 9.42
N TYR A 363 23.46 -31.62 10.21
CA TYR A 363 24.79 -32.21 10.29
C TYR A 363 24.79 -33.63 9.71
N ASN A 364 25.97 -34.12 9.34
CA ASN A 364 26.15 -35.51 8.96
C ASN A 364 25.70 -36.44 10.10
N VAL A 365 25.13 -37.58 9.73
CA VAL A 365 24.49 -38.49 10.70
C VAL A 365 25.48 -38.97 11.76
N GLY A 366 25.09 -38.87 13.04
CA GLY A 366 25.88 -39.33 14.19
C GLY A 366 27.04 -38.41 14.57
N LYS A 367 27.02 -37.14 14.16
CA LYS A 367 28.15 -36.20 14.34
C LYS A 367 27.92 -35.10 15.37
N SER A 368 26.79 -35.12 16.08
CA SER A 368 26.52 -34.29 17.27
C SER A 368 26.88 -32.81 17.12
N CYS A 369 26.62 -32.25 15.94
CA CYS A 369 26.87 -30.85 15.60
C CYS A 369 28.31 -30.34 15.69
N ALA A 370 29.28 -31.21 15.43
CA ALA A 370 30.63 -30.77 15.10
C ALA A 370 30.58 -29.79 13.92
N ALA A 371 31.20 -28.61 14.05
CA ALA A 371 31.12 -27.55 13.04
C ALA A 371 31.63 -27.99 11.66
N ALA A 372 32.64 -28.86 11.62
CA ALA A 372 33.18 -29.44 10.39
C ALA A 372 32.21 -30.40 9.68
N GLU A 373 31.15 -30.85 10.36
CA GLU A 373 30.19 -31.85 9.88
C GLU A 373 28.86 -31.20 9.47
N LEU A 374 28.83 -29.86 9.36
CA LEU A 374 27.67 -29.12 8.89
C LEU A 374 27.43 -29.43 7.41
N SER A 375 26.32 -30.13 7.15
CA SER A 375 25.94 -30.59 5.81
C SER A 375 25.00 -29.62 5.09
N GLY A 376 24.32 -28.74 5.84
CA GLY A 376 23.48 -27.70 5.25
C GLY A 376 22.78 -26.83 6.29
N ILE A 377 22.38 -25.65 5.86
CA ILE A 377 21.53 -24.74 6.64
C ILE A 377 20.32 -24.39 5.77
N THR A 378 19.12 -24.43 6.34
CA THR A 378 17.90 -23.98 5.67
C THR A 378 17.12 -23.05 6.58
N THR A 379 16.72 -21.89 6.06
CA THR A 379 15.87 -20.95 6.79
C THR A 379 14.49 -20.91 6.17
N TYR A 380 13.47 -21.06 7.01
CA TYR A 380 12.06 -21.10 6.65
C TYR A 380 11.35 -19.85 7.16
N LEU A 381 10.57 -19.19 6.30
CA LEU A 381 9.63 -18.15 6.72
C LEU A 381 8.52 -18.82 7.54
N ALA A 382 8.42 -18.46 8.82
CA ALA A 382 7.54 -19.12 9.76
C ALA A 382 6.26 -18.33 10.00
N ASP A 383 5.61 -17.86 8.93
CA ASP A 383 4.36 -17.10 8.97
C ASP A 383 3.10 -17.99 8.89
N GLY A 384 3.27 -19.32 8.91
CA GLY A 384 2.19 -20.30 8.78
C GLY A 384 1.63 -20.45 7.36
N LYS A 385 2.06 -19.62 6.39
CA LYS A 385 1.58 -19.67 4.99
C LYS A 385 2.23 -20.79 4.22
N CYS A 386 1.60 -21.17 3.12
CA CYS A 386 2.17 -22.09 2.16
C CYS A 386 3.24 -21.39 1.32
N HIS A 387 4.48 -21.86 1.42
CA HIS A 387 5.60 -21.33 0.64
C HIS A 387 6.07 -22.37 -0.37
N LYS A 388 5.99 -22.05 -1.67
CA LYS A 388 6.51 -22.92 -2.73
C LYS A 388 8.02 -22.96 -2.70
N THR A 389 8.60 -24.15 -2.74
CA THR A 389 10.04 -24.38 -2.87
C THR A 389 10.43 -24.87 -4.26
N GLY A 390 9.44 -25.25 -5.07
CA GLY A 390 9.60 -25.68 -6.44
C GLY A 390 8.24 -25.84 -7.13
N ALA A 391 8.25 -26.40 -8.34
CA ALA A 391 7.03 -26.64 -9.11
C ALA A 391 6.08 -27.66 -8.44
N SER A 392 6.63 -28.57 -7.64
CA SER A 392 5.92 -29.69 -7.03
C SER A 392 6.23 -29.83 -5.53
N SER A 393 6.68 -28.77 -4.87
CA SER A 393 7.02 -28.82 -3.45
C SER A 393 6.76 -27.49 -2.77
N SER A 394 6.38 -27.57 -1.51
CA SER A 394 6.17 -26.41 -0.64
C SER A 394 6.47 -26.75 0.81
N TYR A 395 6.41 -25.75 1.68
CA TYR A 395 6.45 -25.92 3.12
C TYR A 395 5.46 -25.00 3.82
N ARG A 396 5.12 -25.35 5.06
CA ARG A 396 4.60 -24.42 6.07
C ARG A 396 5.51 -24.47 7.27
N ALA A 397 5.79 -23.32 7.86
CA ALA A 397 6.52 -23.25 9.11
C ALA A 397 5.81 -22.33 10.11
N THR A 398 5.89 -22.67 11.39
CA THR A 398 5.42 -21.84 12.49
C THR A 398 6.44 -21.82 13.60
N ARG A 399 6.46 -20.74 14.37
CA ARG A 399 7.32 -20.53 15.54
C ARG A 399 6.52 -19.83 16.63
N LYS A 400 6.53 -20.38 17.84
CA LYS A 400 5.90 -19.77 19.01
C LYS A 400 6.87 -18.86 19.76
N ALA A 401 6.35 -18.04 20.66
CA ALA A 401 7.15 -17.12 21.48
C ALA A 401 8.13 -17.85 22.43
N ASP A 402 7.78 -19.07 22.86
CA ASP A 402 8.65 -19.95 23.67
C ASP A 402 9.77 -20.62 22.84
N GLY A 403 9.87 -20.30 21.55
CA GLY A 403 10.86 -20.83 20.63
C GLY A 403 10.51 -22.16 19.99
N SER A 404 9.46 -22.86 20.46
CA SER A 404 8.97 -24.07 19.81
C SER A 404 8.54 -23.78 18.37
N ALA A 405 8.72 -24.75 17.48
CA ALA A 405 8.53 -24.54 16.06
C ALA A 405 8.04 -25.80 15.35
N THR A 406 7.39 -25.60 14.21
CA THR A 406 7.10 -26.68 13.26
C THR A 406 7.57 -26.30 11.87
N VAL A 407 8.09 -27.27 11.13
CA VAL A 407 8.34 -27.16 9.69
C VAL A 407 7.73 -28.40 9.03
N THR A 408 6.68 -28.17 8.24
CA THR A 408 5.98 -29.22 7.49
C THR A 408 6.33 -29.06 6.02
N PRO A 409 7.16 -29.96 5.44
CA PRO A 409 7.33 -30.03 4.01
C PRO A 409 6.12 -30.69 3.35
N TYR A 410 5.86 -30.35 2.10
CA TYR A 410 4.79 -30.92 1.29
C TYR A 410 5.35 -31.38 -0.06
N THR A 411 4.80 -32.48 -0.57
CA THR A 411 5.17 -33.07 -1.87
C THR A 411 4.34 -32.50 -3.04
N ASP A 412 3.65 -31.38 -2.81
CA ASP A 412 2.91 -30.62 -3.79
C ASP A 412 3.17 -29.12 -3.57
N ALA A 413 2.78 -28.27 -4.52
CA ALA A 413 3.01 -26.82 -4.44
C ALA A 413 1.89 -26.04 -3.70
N THR A 414 0.88 -26.73 -3.17
CA THR A 414 -0.34 -26.16 -2.56
C THR A 414 -0.51 -26.52 -1.09
N CYS A 415 0.49 -27.17 -0.49
CA CYS A 415 0.49 -27.60 0.91
C CYS A 415 -0.68 -28.52 1.28
N THR A 416 -0.93 -29.56 0.47
CA THR A 416 -2.05 -30.50 0.65
C THR A 416 -1.59 -31.90 1.07
N ALA A 417 -0.52 -32.41 0.47
CA ALA A 417 0.11 -33.69 0.74
C ALA A 417 1.31 -33.49 1.67
N ALA A 418 1.04 -33.55 2.98
CA ALA A 418 2.07 -33.34 4.01
C ALA A 418 3.09 -34.49 4.04
N GLY A 419 4.37 -34.12 4.12
CA GLY A 419 5.47 -35.03 4.41
C GLY A 419 5.76 -35.15 5.91
N THR A 420 6.97 -35.57 6.27
CA THR A 420 7.40 -35.69 7.66
C THR A 420 7.59 -34.31 8.29
N VAL A 421 6.79 -34.02 9.32
CA VAL A 421 6.86 -32.76 10.09
C VAL A 421 8.10 -32.77 10.99
N LEU A 422 8.88 -31.69 10.95
CA LEU A 422 9.84 -31.37 11.99
C LEU A 422 9.12 -30.61 13.10
N THR A 423 9.05 -31.18 14.29
CA THR A 423 8.51 -30.54 15.49
C THR A 423 9.64 -30.27 16.47
N VAL A 424 9.68 -29.05 16.98
CA VAL A 424 10.68 -28.57 17.94
C VAL A 424 9.95 -28.11 19.18
N THR A 425 10.25 -28.72 20.32
CA THR A 425 9.71 -28.29 21.62
C THR A 425 10.46 -27.05 22.12
N ALA A 426 9.87 -26.33 23.09
CA ALA A 426 10.54 -25.19 23.72
C ALA A 426 11.88 -25.60 24.38
N ALA A 427 11.94 -26.78 24.98
CA ALA A 427 13.16 -27.34 25.57
C ALA A 427 14.24 -27.56 24.50
N GLN A 428 13.88 -28.15 23.36
CA GLN A 428 14.80 -28.37 22.23
C GLN A 428 15.30 -27.06 21.63
N ALA A 429 14.41 -26.07 21.45
CA ALA A 429 14.76 -24.76 20.91
C ALA A 429 15.72 -23.98 21.84
N THR A 430 15.55 -24.14 23.16
CA THR A 430 16.38 -23.44 24.16
C THR A 430 17.75 -24.09 24.28
N ASN A 431 17.79 -25.42 24.34
CA ASN A 431 19.04 -26.15 24.55
C ASN A 431 19.89 -26.22 23.27
N ASN A 432 19.25 -26.21 22.09
CA ASN A 432 19.89 -26.22 20.77
C ASN A 432 20.99 -27.31 20.65
N ALA A 433 20.70 -28.47 21.23
CA ALA A 433 21.61 -29.61 21.33
C ALA A 433 21.32 -30.65 20.26
N CYS A 434 22.34 -31.41 19.92
CA CYS A 434 22.35 -32.32 18.77
C CYS A 434 22.45 -33.77 19.17
N ASP A 435 21.72 -34.10 20.22
CA ASP A 435 21.56 -35.44 20.72
C ASP A 435 20.09 -35.88 20.50
N GLY A 436 19.85 -37.19 20.52
CA GLY A 436 18.50 -37.74 20.43
C GLY A 436 17.73 -37.69 21.75
N THR A 437 18.09 -36.82 22.68
CA THR A 437 17.44 -36.75 24.00
C THR A 437 16.19 -35.87 23.95
N ALA A 438 15.43 -35.83 25.04
CA ALA A 438 14.24 -34.98 25.17
C ALA A 438 14.53 -33.47 24.98
N ASN A 439 15.80 -33.05 25.18
CA ASN A 439 16.23 -31.67 25.08
C ASN A 439 17.06 -31.40 23.81
N GLY A 440 17.22 -32.38 22.92
CA GLY A 440 18.00 -32.25 21.69
C GLY A 440 17.25 -32.73 20.46
N ILE A 441 17.80 -32.43 19.29
CA ILE A 441 17.36 -32.99 18.02
C ILE A 441 18.59 -33.64 17.37
N ALA A 442 18.53 -34.96 17.18
CA ALA A 442 19.64 -35.69 16.57
C ALA A 442 20.09 -35.03 15.24
N ASP A 443 21.39 -34.72 15.18
CA ASP A 443 22.09 -34.13 14.04
C ASP A 443 21.49 -32.81 13.51
N ARG A 444 20.73 -32.07 14.34
CA ARG A 444 20.15 -30.78 13.96
C ARG A 444 20.24 -29.75 15.07
N LYS A 445 20.46 -28.49 14.66
CA LYS A 445 20.16 -27.31 15.48
C LYS A 445 18.98 -26.58 14.90
N VAL A 446 18.05 -26.15 15.75
CA VAL A 446 16.88 -25.41 15.31
C VAL A 446 16.68 -24.20 16.20
N TYR A 447 16.72 -23.03 15.58
CA TYR A 447 16.57 -21.75 16.26
C TYR A 447 15.92 -20.73 15.32
N GLY A 448 15.67 -19.51 15.77
CA GLY A 448 15.01 -18.50 14.94
C GLY A 448 14.61 -17.27 15.74
N ALA A 449 13.81 -16.40 15.14
CA ALA A 449 13.26 -15.21 15.78
C ALA A 449 11.81 -14.97 15.36
N GLY A 450 11.12 -14.11 16.10
CA GLY A 450 9.70 -13.79 15.90
C GLY A 450 8.75 -14.91 16.34
N ALA A 451 7.46 -14.58 16.39
CA ALA A 451 6.38 -15.53 16.66
C ALA A 451 5.34 -15.43 15.54
N THR A 452 4.86 -16.57 15.06
CA THR A 452 3.79 -16.66 14.08
C THR A 452 2.50 -16.11 14.68
N PRO A 453 1.87 -15.10 14.07
CA PRO A 453 0.51 -14.72 14.41
C PRO A 453 -0.45 -15.90 14.30
N LEU A 454 -1.46 -15.96 15.18
CA LEU A 454 -2.59 -16.85 14.94
C LEU A 454 -3.54 -16.19 13.96
N TYR A 455 -3.98 -16.96 12.96
CA TYR A 455 -4.94 -16.51 11.97
C TYR A 455 -6.33 -16.96 12.39
N LEU A 456 -7.31 -16.09 12.16
CA LEU A 456 -8.66 -16.24 12.67
C LEU A 456 -9.64 -16.26 11.51
N THR A 457 -10.53 -17.26 11.50
CA THR A 457 -11.76 -17.21 10.72
C THR A 457 -12.86 -16.73 11.62
N SER A 458 -13.47 -15.60 11.26
CA SER A 458 -14.55 -14.97 11.99
C SER A 458 -15.88 -15.26 11.31
N THR A 459 -16.80 -15.90 12.01
CA THR A 459 -18.21 -15.98 11.61
C THR A 459 -18.96 -14.82 12.24
N VAL A 460 -19.38 -13.88 11.41
CA VAL A 460 -20.07 -12.65 11.80
C VAL A 460 -21.56 -12.86 11.63
N ASN A 461 -22.32 -12.76 12.71
CA ASN A 461 -23.75 -13.06 12.74
C ASN A 461 -24.58 -11.79 12.86
N TYR A 462 -25.70 -11.77 12.16
CA TYR A 462 -26.60 -10.63 12.06
C TYR A 462 -28.05 -11.06 12.27
N ASP A 463 -28.85 -10.17 12.86
CA ASP A 463 -30.29 -10.39 13.03
C ASP A 463 -31.09 -10.13 11.73
N SER A 464 -30.46 -9.54 10.70
CA SER A 464 -31.00 -9.36 9.36
C SER A 464 -29.97 -9.67 8.27
N ASP A 465 -30.41 -9.95 7.05
CA ASP A 465 -29.57 -10.25 5.87
C ASP A 465 -29.16 -9.00 5.08
N ALA A 466 -29.42 -7.82 5.64
CA ALA A 466 -29.08 -6.55 5.03
C ALA A 466 -27.59 -6.49 4.65
N ASN A 467 -27.28 -5.82 3.54
CA ASN A 467 -25.92 -5.66 3.00
C ASN A 467 -25.16 -6.98 2.78
N SER A 468 -25.87 -8.10 2.62
CA SER A 468 -25.28 -9.42 2.39
C SER A 468 -24.25 -9.83 3.46
N CYS A 469 -24.47 -9.43 4.72
CA CYS A 469 -23.60 -9.75 5.86
C CYS A 469 -22.16 -9.22 5.68
N LYS A 470 -22.00 -8.14 4.91
CA LYS A 470 -20.72 -7.44 4.71
C LYS A 470 -20.55 -6.24 5.64
N SER A 471 -21.66 -5.64 6.07
CA SER A 471 -21.67 -4.43 6.90
C SER A 471 -22.97 -4.32 7.70
N GLY A 472 -22.93 -3.54 8.77
CA GLY A 472 -24.00 -3.42 9.76
C GLY A 472 -23.53 -3.84 11.14
N LEU A 473 -24.36 -3.60 12.16
CA LEU A 473 -24.06 -3.99 13.54
C LEU A 473 -24.25 -5.50 13.71
N PRO A 474 -23.19 -6.28 14.01
CA PRO A 474 -23.33 -7.71 14.27
C PRO A 474 -24.08 -7.95 15.58
N SER A 475 -24.86 -9.03 15.63
CA SER A 475 -25.39 -9.53 16.89
C SER A 475 -24.29 -10.25 17.66
N TYR A 476 -23.50 -11.11 17.03
CA TYR A 476 -22.31 -11.69 17.66
C TYR A 476 -21.29 -12.17 16.62
N VAL A 477 -20.04 -12.33 17.04
CA VAL A 477 -18.95 -12.84 16.20
C VAL A 477 -18.29 -13.99 16.90
N THR A 478 -18.18 -15.14 16.24
CA THR A 478 -17.33 -16.25 16.71
C THR A 478 -16.07 -16.30 15.88
N MET A 479 -14.92 -16.52 16.50
CA MET A 479 -13.65 -16.68 15.80
C MET A 479 -13.00 -17.99 16.20
N ALA A 480 -12.52 -18.72 15.19
CA ALA A 480 -11.73 -19.93 15.37
C ALA A 480 -10.32 -19.71 14.84
N VAL A 481 -9.34 -20.31 15.52
CA VAL A 481 -7.95 -20.34 15.03
C VAL A 481 -7.89 -21.30 13.84
N VAL A 482 -7.39 -20.81 12.71
CA VAL A 482 -7.23 -21.58 11.48
C VAL A 482 -5.83 -21.41 10.91
N ASN A 483 -5.51 -22.22 9.90
CA ASN A 483 -4.37 -21.94 9.04
C ASN A 483 -4.65 -20.66 8.23
N VAL A 484 -3.63 -19.82 8.05
CA VAL A 484 -3.71 -18.55 7.32
C VAL A 484 -4.40 -18.62 5.96
N ASP A 485 -4.17 -19.68 5.18
CA ASP A 485 -4.72 -19.83 3.84
C ASP A 485 -6.05 -20.60 3.83
N ALA A 486 -6.57 -21.01 4.99
CA ALA A 486 -7.83 -21.76 5.10
C ALA A 486 -9.05 -20.83 5.16
N CYS A 487 -8.85 -19.55 5.50
CA CYS A 487 -9.96 -18.62 5.58
C CYS A 487 -10.34 -18.08 4.20
N ALA A 488 -11.61 -18.28 3.81
CA ALA A 488 -12.20 -17.67 2.64
C ALA A 488 -13.38 -16.78 3.07
N ALA A 489 -13.28 -15.48 2.80
CA ALA A 489 -14.36 -14.55 3.11
C ALA A 489 -15.58 -14.82 2.21
N THR A 490 -16.78 -14.82 2.80
CA THR A 490 -18.01 -15.05 2.04
C THR A 490 -18.42 -13.80 1.26
N ALA A 491 -18.89 -13.99 0.03
CA ALA A 491 -19.44 -12.90 -0.77
C ALA A 491 -20.92 -12.59 -0.45
N VAL A 492 -21.64 -13.53 0.17
CA VAL A 492 -23.06 -13.44 0.51
C VAL A 492 -23.32 -14.06 1.90
N CYS A 493 -24.40 -13.62 2.56
CA CYS A 493 -24.88 -14.26 3.78
C CYS A 493 -25.19 -15.75 3.55
N THR A 494 -25.04 -16.52 4.61
CA THR A 494 -25.63 -17.85 4.75
C THR A 494 -26.80 -17.82 5.75
N GLY A 495 -27.72 -18.77 5.63
CA GLY A 495 -28.93 -18.87 6.45
C GLY A 495 -30.19 -18.35 5.74
N SER A 496 -31.32 -19.02 6.00
CA SER A 496 -32.65 -18.63 5.48
C SER A 496 -33.48 -17.82 6.49
N SER A 497 -32.94 -17.60 7.69
CA SER A 497 -33.54 -16.85 8.78
C SER A 497 -32.46 -16.45 9.78
N ALA A 498 -32.72 -15.41 10.58
CA ALA A 498 -31.80 -14.97 11.62
C ALA A 498 -31.41 -16.10 12.61
N PRO A 499 -30.13 -16.21 13.00
CA PRO A 499 -29.03 -15.34 12.58
C PRO A 499 -28.53 -15.64 11.16
N TYR A 500 -28.34 -14.59 10.36
CA TYR A 500 -27.64 -14.68 9.09
C TYR A 500 -26.14 -14.57 9.33
N ALA A 501 -25.33 -15.36 8.63
CA ALA A 501 -23.90 -15.46 8.91
C ALA A 501 -23.05 -15.14 7.68
N GLY A 502 -22.03 -14.29 7.87
CA GLY A 502 -20.91 -14.09 6.95
C GLY A 502 -19.61 -14.62 7.53
N THR A 503 -18.61 -14.85 6.68
CA THR A 503 -17.24 -15.19 7.07
C THR A 503 -16.30 -14.05 6.71
N SER A 504 -15.49 -13.61 7.67
CA SER A 504 -14.36 -12.69 7.46
C SER A 504 -13.06 -13.29 8.00
N CYS A 505 -11.93 -12.81 7.47
CA CYS A 505 -10.61 -13.31 7.80
C CYS A 505 -9.83 -12.25 8.57
N SER A 506 -9.27 -12.62 9.72
CA SER A 506 -8.52 -11.72 10.59
C SER A 506 -7.30 -12.45 11.19
N SER A 507 -6.65 -11.83 12.16
CA SER A 507 -5.56 -12.40 12.95
C SER A 507 -5.61 -11.88 14.37
N THR A 508 -4.87 -12.53 15.28
CA THR A 508 -4.75 -12.06 16.66
C THR A 508 -4.11 -10.66 16.79
N LEU A 509 -3.49 -10.12 15.74
CA LEU A 509 -2.98 -8.75 15.72
C LEU A 509 -4.06 -7.71 15.43
N ALA A 510 -5.08 -8.04 14.64
CA ALA A 510 -6.04 -7.09 14.10
C ALA A 510 -7.44 -7.21 14.72
N TYR A 511 -7.80 -8.40 15.24
CA TYR A 511 -9.21 -8.70 15.54
C TYR A 511 -9.86 -7.73 16.54
N LYS A 512 -9.14 -7.21 17.53
CA LYS A 512 -9.71 -6.23 18.48
C LYS A 512 -10.09 -4.92 17.78
N THR A 513 -9.26 -4.47 16.85
CA THR A 513 -9.54 -3.30 16.00
C THR A 513 -10.71 -3.59 15.07
N ASP A 514 -10.75 -4.79 14.48
CA ASP A 514 -11.87 -5.21 13.62
C ASP A 514 -13.19 -5.24 14.39
N MET A 515 -13.20 -5.71 15.65
CA MET A 515 -14.38 -5.69 16.51
C MET A 515 -14.77 -4.26 16.90
N ALA A 516 -13.81 -3.41 17.25
CA ALA A 516 -14.11 -2.01 17.53
C ALA A 516 -14.77 -1.30 16.33
N ALA A 517 -14.29 -1.57 15.11
CA ALA A 517 -14.89 -1.05 13.89
C ALA A 517 -16.28 -1.63 13.62
N ALA A 518 -16.47 -2.94 13.80
CA ALA A 518 -17.73 -3.62 13.52
C ALA A 518 -18.87 -3.22 14.47
N PHE A 519 -18.56 -3.06 15.77
CA PHE A 519 -19.55 -2.68 16.77
C PHE A 519 -19.69 -1.15 16.93
N GLY A 520 -18.68 -0.37 16.51
CA GLY A 520 -18.68 1.08 16.61
C GLY A 520 -18.84 1.54 18.06
N SER A 521 -19.79 2.46 18.28
CA SER A 521 -20.11 2.98 19.63
C SER A 521 -20.98 2.05 20.48
N ASN A 522 -21.44 0.92 19.95
CA ASN A 522 -22.32 0.01 20.68
C ASN A 522 -21.52 -0.80 21.71
N PRO A 523 -22.08 -1.09 22.90
CA PRO A 523 -21.40 -1.89 23.90
C PRO A 523 -21.20 -3.33 23.42
N TYR A 524 -20.01 -3.87 23.59
CA TYR A 524 -19.71 -5.27 23.26
C TYR A 524 -18.73 -5.91 24.25
N VAL A 525 -18.78 -7.23 24.35
CA VAL A 525 -17.93 -8.06 25.22
C VAL A 525 -17.22 -9.12 24.38
N ILE A 526 -15.89 -9.11 24.36
CA ILE A 526 -15.04 -10.13 23.74
C ILE A 526 -14.66 -11.14 24.81
N VAL A 527 -14.88 -12.42 24.57
CA VAL A 527 -14.46 -13.53 25.41
C VAL A 527 -13.45 -14.38 24.65
N GLU A 528 -12.18 -14.34 25.05
CA GLU A 528 -11.14 -15.26 24.59
C GLU A 528 -11.12 -16.49 25.48
N LYS A 529 -11.22 -17.68 24.88
CA LYS A 529 -11.08 -18.96 25.59
C LYS A 529 -9.77 -19.61 25.22
N TYR A 530 -9.16 -20.26 26.21
CA TYR A 530 -7.92 -20.99 26.07
C TYR A 530 -8.11 -22.46 26.47
N ASN A 531 -7.21 -23.32 26.02
CA ASN A 531 -7.18 -24.72 26.44
C ASN A 531 -7.03 -24.82 27.97
N VAL A 532 -7.70 -25.79 28.57
CA VAL A 532 -7.77 -25.94 30.03
C VAL A 532 -6.36 -26.11 30.64
N GLY A 533 -6.09 -25.37 31.71
CA GLY A 533 -4.83 -25.43 32.46
C GLY A 533 -3.65 -24.78 31.75
N LYS A 534 -3.91 -23.86 30.80
CA LYS A 534 -2.87 -23.21 30.00
C LYS A 534 -2.68 -21.73 30.32
N SER A 535 -3.42 -21.19 31.29
CA SER A 535 -3.20 -19.84 31.84
C SER A 535 -3.12 -18.77 30.76
N CYS A 536 -3.94 -18.93 29.71
CA CYS A 536 -3.98 -18.06 28.54
C CYS A 536 -2.65 -17.83 27.81
N ALA A 537 -1.80 -18.85 27.74
CA ALA A 537 -0.70 -18.85 26.78
C ALA A 537 -1.26 -18.57 25.37
N ALA A 538 -0.70 -17.59 24.66
CA ALA A 538 -1.24 -17.11 23.38
C ALA A 538 -1.44 -18.24 22.36
N SER A 539 -0.55 -19.24 22.36
CA SER A 539 -0.63 -20.40 21.47
C SER A 539 -1.72 -21.41 21.82
N GLU A 540 -2.35 -21.25 22.97
CA GLU A 540 -3.39 -22.13 23.50
C GLU A 540 -4.78 -21.49 23.38
N LEU A 541 -4.89 -20.39 22.62
CA LEU A 541 -6.15 -19.76 22.28
C LEU A 541 -7.00 -20.73 21.47
N SER A 542 -8.14 -21.13 22.02
CA SER A 542 -9.04 -22.13 21.42
C SER A 542 -10.20 -21.49 20.65
N GLY A 543 -10.59 -20.27 21.03
CA GLY A 543 -11.60 -19.51 20.29
C GLY A 543 -11.86 -18.14 20.91
N ILE A 544 -12.51 -17.28 20.13
CA ILE A 544 -12.96 -15.97 20.57
C ILE A 544 -14.46 -15.86 20.31
N THR A 545 -15.21 -15.24 21.20
CA THR A 545 -16.59 -14.84 20.91
C THR A 545 -16.83 -13.41 21.36
N THR A 546 -17.32 -12.58 20.45
CA THR A 546 -17.70 -11.19 20.72
C THR A 546 -19.23 -11.08 20.72
N TYR A 547 -19.79 -10.57 21.80
CA TYR A 547 -21.23 -10.42 22.00
C TYR A 547 -21.62 -8.94 21.98
N LEU A 548 -22.70 -8.60 21.28
CA LEU A 548 -23.39 -7.32 21.46
C LEU A 548 -23.96 -7.28 22.88
N ALA A 549 -23.62 -6.24 23.65
CA ALA A 549 -23.88 -6.17 25.08
C ALA A 549 -24.92 -5.10 25.44
N ASP A 550 -26.03 -5.08 24.69
CA ASP A 550 -27.10 -4.07 24.81
C ASP A 550 -28.26 -4.50 25.74
N GLY A 551 -28.13 -5.64 26.42
CA GLY A 551 -29.14 -6.22 27.30
C GLY A 551 -30.32 -6.90 26.60
N LYS A 552 -30.40 -6.85 25.26
CA LYS A 552 -31.46 -7.51 24.49
C LYS A 552 -31.15 -8.99 24.26
N CYS A 553 -32.19 -9.72 23.82
CA CYS A 553 -32.07 -11.13 23.47
C CYS A 553 -31.63 -11.26 22.01
N HIS A 554 -30.53 -11.94 21.77
CA HIS A 554 -30.01 -12.22 20.43
C HIS A 554 -29.94 -13.72 20.18
N LYS A 555 -30.38 -14.16 19.01
CA LYS A 555 -30.33 -15.58 18.64
C LYS A 555 -28.92 -16.00 18.27
N THR A 556 -28.48 -17.15 18.77
CA THR A 556 -27.25 -17.83 18.29
C THR A 556 -27.56 -19.01 17.38
N GLY A 557 -28.83 -19.42 17.31
CA GLY A 557 -29.32 -20.47 16.44
C GLY A 557 -30.84 -20.60 16.53
N ALA A 558 -31.39 -21.67 15.94
CA ALA A 558 -32.84 -21.91 15.93
C ALA A 558 -33.42 -22.19 17.34
N SER A 559 -32.61 -22.72 18.25
CA SER A 559 -33.01 -23.13 19.60
C SER A 559 -32.08 -22.58 20.68
N SER A 560 -31.36 -21.51 20.41
CA SER A 560 -30.41 -20.93 21.37
C SER A 560 -30.28 -19.43 21.19
N SER A 561 -30.04 -18.74 22.30
CA SER A 561 -29.88 -17.29 22.33
C SER A 561 -28.95 -16.87 23.45
N TYR A 562 -28.68 -15.57 23.54
CA TYR A 562 -27.93 -14.98 24.63
C TYR A 562 -28.46 -13.60 24.99
N ARG A 563 -28.15 -13.14 26.20
CA ARG A 563 -28.17 -11.73 26.60
C ARG A 563 -26.82 -11.35 27.15
N ALA A 564 -26.28 -10.21 26.75
CA ALA A 564 -25.08 -9.66 27.35
C ALA A 564 -25.29 -8.21 27.78
N THR A 565 -24.60 -7.80 28.84
CA THR A 565 -24.55 -6.41 29.29
C THR A 565 -23.12 -6.05 29.64
N ARG A 566 -22.75 -4.79 29.41
CA ARG A 566 -21.47 -4.20 29.84
C ARG A 566 -21.76 -2.86 30.51
N LYS A 567 -21.13 -2.61 31.65
CA LYS A 567 -21.25 -1.34 32.38
C LYS A 567 -20.04 -0.45 32.14
N ALA A 568 -20.17 0.83 32.52
CA ALA A 568 -19.10 1.82 32.40
C ALA A 568 -17.84 1.48 33.23
N ASP A 569 -17.99 0.74 34.34
CA ASP A 569 -16.87 0.24 35.15
C ASP A 569 -16.16 -0.98 34.52
N GLY A 570 -16.58 -1.40 33.33
CA GLY A 570 -16.06 -2.55 32.60
C GLY A 570 -16.63 -3.89 33.05
N SER A 571 -17.42 -3.95 34.12
CA SER A 571 -18.10 -5.19 34.52
C SER A 571 -19.09 -5.63 33.45
N ALA A 572 -19.22 -6.94 33.27
CA ALA A 572 -20.01 -7.52 32.20
C ALA A 572 -20.72 -8.81 32.63
N THR A 573 -21.82 -9.11 31.96
CA THR A 573 -22.46 -10.43 32.04
C THR A 573 -22.75 -10.95 30.65
N VAL A 574 -22.59 -12.26 30.45
CA VAL A 574 -23.05 -12.97 29.27
C VAL A 574 -23.85 -14.18 29.75
N THR A 575 -25.14 -14.18 29.47
CA THR A 575 -26.06 -15.27 29.82
C THR A 575 -26.46 -16.01 28.55
N PRO A 576 -25.97 -17.23 28.31
CA PRO A 576 -26.49 -18.09 27.26
C PRO A 576 -27.85 -18.67 27.67
N TYR A 577 -28.70 -18.99 26.69
CA TYR A 577 -30.00 -19.63 26.88
C TYR A 577 -30.14 -20.83 25.94
N THR A 578 -30.82 -21.87 26.40
CA THR A 578 -31.06 -23.11 25.63
C THR A 578 -32.35 -23.06 24.80
N ASP A 579 -32.89 -21.86 24.61
CA ASP A 579 -34.05 -21.55 23.76
C ASP A 579 -33.76 -20.26 22.98
N ALA A 580 -34.58 -19.94 21.97
CA ALA A 580 -34.38 -18.77 21.12
C ALA A 580 -35.00 -17.47 21.67
N THR A 581 -35.69 -17.50 22.81
CA THR A 581 -36.45 -16.36 23.38
C THR A 581 -35.89 -15.87 24.71
N CYS A 582 -34.75 -16.40 25.14
CA CYS A 582 -34.07 -16.05 26.38
C CYS A 582 -34.91 -16.32 27.64
N THR A 583 -35.48 -17.52 27.76
CA THR A 583 -36.34 -17.91 28.90
C THR A 583 -35.68 -18.91 29.85
N THR A 584 -34.91 -19.85 29.31
CA THR A 584 -34.23 -20.94 30.01
C THR A 584 -32.73 -20.65 30.06
N ALA A 585 -32.30 -19.99 31.14
CA ALA A 585 -30.91 -19.56 31.30
C ALA A 585 -29.97 -20.75 31.53
N GLY A 586 -28.82 -20.71 30.86
CA GLY A 586 -27.66 -21.58 31.14
C GLY A 586 -26.71 -20.95 32.16
N THR A 587 -25.46 -21.43 32.17
CA THR A 587 -24.40 -20.91 33.05
C THR A 587 -24.02 -19.49 32.64
N VAL A 588 -24.24 -18.53 33.54
CA VAL A 588 -23.89 -17.12 33.35
C VAL A 588 -22.39 -16.92 33.49
N LEU A 589 -21.78 -16.24 32.52
CA LEU A 589 -20.45 -15.64 32.69
C LEU A 589 -20.63 -14.27 33.35
N THR A 590 -20.09 -14.09 34.56
CA THR A 590 -20.04 -12.79 35.24
C THR A 590 -18.60 -12.33 35.35
N VAL A 591 -18.37 -11.07 34.97
CA VAL A 591 -17.07 -10.42 34.99
C VAL A 591 -17.17 -9.20 35.88
N THR A 592 -16.43 -9.20 36.98
CA THR A 592 -16.30 -8.04 37.86
C THR A 592 -15.43 -6.97 37.22
N ALA A 593 -15.55 -5.71 37.69
CA ALA A 593 -14.69 -4.61 37.24
C ALA A 593 -13.19 -4.92 37.45
N ALA A 594 -12.86 -5.60 38.55
CA ALA A 594 -11.50 -6.03 38.86
C ALA A 594 -10.98 -7.04 37.81
N GLN A 595 -11.78 -8.06 37.48
CA GLN A 595 -11.43 -9.06 36.45
C GLN A 595 -11.30 -8.42 35.06
N ALA A 596 -12.20 -7.50 34.68
CA ALA A 596 -12.15 -6.80 33.40
C ALA A 596 -10.89 -5.91 33.26
N THR A 597 -10.43 -5.33 34.36
CA THR A 597 -9.21 -4.50 34.38
C THR A 597 -7.96 -5.36 34.32
N ASN A 598 -7.91 -6.41 35.14
CA ASN A 598 -6.70 -7.22 35.31
C ASN A 598 -6.46 -8.16 34.12
N ASN A 599 -7.53 -8.69 33.50
CA ASN A 599 -7.46 -9.65 32.39
C ASN A 599 -6.54 -10.86 32.68
N ALA A 600 -6.47 -11.25 33.96
CA ALA A 600 -5.64 -12.35 34.40
C ALA A 600 -6.32 -13.70 34.15
N CYS A 601 -5.50 -14.69 33.85
CA CYS A 601 -5.92 -16.05 33.53
C CYS A 601 -5.61 -17.04 34.63
N ASP A 602 -5.94 -16.63 35.84
CA ASP A 602 -5.89 -17.44 37.03
C ASP A 602 -7.31 -17.56 37.61
N GLY A 603 -7.54 -18.59 38.42
CA GLY A 603 -8.81 -18.78 39.13
C GLY A 603 -8.95 -17.89 40.36
N THR A 604 -8.20 -16.77 40.45
CA THR A 604 -8.25 -15.89 41.62
C THR A 604 -9.41 -14.90 41.53
N ALA A 605 -9.66 -14.16 42.61
CA ALA A 605 -10.69 -13.12 42.63
C ALA A 605 -10.53 -12.04 41.54
N ASN A 606 -9.31 -11.88 40.99
CA ASN A 606 -8.99 -10.89 39.96
C ASN A 606 -8.78 -11.50 38.57
N GLY A 607 -9.04 -12.80 38.39
CA GLY A 607 -8.86 -13.52 37.13
C GLY A 607 -10.04 -14.40 36.78
N ILE A 608 -10.03 -14.91 35.55
CA ILE A 608 -10.94 -15.99 35.11
C ILE A 608 -10.06 -17.08 34.52
N ALA A 609 -10.15 -18.29 35.08
CA ALA A 609 -9.34 -19.41 34.63
C ALA A 609 -9.49 -19.64 33.12
N ASP A 610 -8.36 -19.67 32.42
CA ASP A 610 -8.25 -19.91 30.98
C ASP A 610 -9.14 -19.01 30.09
N THR A 611 -9.51 -17.83 30.59
CA THR A 611 -10.42 -16.90 29.88
C THR A 611 -9.96 -15.47 30.05
N LYS A 612 -9.93 -14.70 28.95
CA LYS A 612 -9.81 -13.23 29.01
C LYS A 612 -11.07 -12.57 28.50
N VAL A 613 -11.45 -11.45 29.10
CA VAL A 613 -12.66 -10.72 28.72
C VAL A 613 -12.36 -9.25 28.49
N TYR A 614 -12.60 -8.80 27.27
CA TYR A 614 -12.43 -7.40 26.85
C TYR A 614 -13.76 -6.80 26.43
N GLY A 615 -13.78 -5.51 26.14
CA GLY A 615 -14.95 -4.85 25.54
C GLY A 615 -14.79 -3.34 25.51
N ALA A 616 -15.69 -2.69 24.79
CA ALA A 616 -15.83 -1.24 24.77
C ALA A 616 -17.33 -0.86 24.80
N GLY A 617 -17.62 0.43 25.00
CA GLY A 617 -18.98 0.96 25.17
C GLY A 617 -19.60 0.64 26.55
N SER A 618 -20.70 1.29 26.87
CA SER A 618 -21.42 1.14 28.16
C SER A 618 -22.91 1.39 28.04
#